data_AF-A0AA42NUA9-F1
#
_entry.id   AF-A0AA42NUA9-F1
#
_cell.length_a   1.000
_cell.length_b   1.000
_cell.length_c   1.000
_cell.angle_alpha   90.00
_cell.angle_beta   90.00
_cell.angle_gamma   90.00
#
_symmetry.space_group_name_H-M   'P 1'
#
loop_
_entity.id
_entity.type
_entity.pdbx_description
1 polymer ?
#
loop_
_entity_poly.entity_id
_entity_poly.type
_entity_poly.pdbx_seq_one_letter_code
_entity_poly.pdbx_strand_id
1 'polypeptide(L)'
;MPKYLYQGEMGRISARTSAGPVVLPKGEEVEVTDKQHEALVGHAVFKALEDSSDLVITGVKKAKASGKGAGKGETDADASDQNTTGGDTASDQNTSGDADK
;
A
#
# COMPACT_ATOMS: atom_id res chain seq x y z
N MET A 1 4.68 -17.20 -13.24
CA MET A 1 4.63 -16.76 -11.83
C MET A 1 3.39 -15.89 -11.65
N PRO A 2 2.67 -16.02 -10.53
CA PRO A 2 1.48 -15.21 -10.24
C PRO A 2 1.83 -13.72 -10.16
N LYS A 3 1.02 -12.88 -10.77
CA LYS A 3 1.13 -11.42 -10.69
C LYS A 3 -0.11 -10.87 -10.01
N TYR A 4 0.10 -9.92 -9.11
CA TYR A 4 -0.96 -9.29 -8.34
C TYR A 4 -1.00 -7.81 -8.68
N LEU A 5 -2.19 -7.31 -9.01
CA LEU A 5 -2.47 -5.91 -9.29
C LEU A 5 -3.51 -5.42 -8.30
N TYR A 6 -3.10 -4.54 -7.41
CA TYR A 6 -4.01 -3.90 -6.46
C TYR A 6 -4.60 -2.62 -7.07
N GLN A 7 -5.92 -2.48 -7.05
CA GLN A 7 -6.66 -1.35 -7.60
C GLN A 7 -7.60 -0.68 -6.59
N GLY A 8 -7.58 -1.12 -5.33
CA GLY A 8 -8.45 -0.58 -4.30
C GLY A 8 -8.14 0.87 -3.91
N GLU A 9 -8.90 1.36 -2.93
CA GLU A 9 -8.86 2.77 -2.53
C GLU A 9 -7.58 3.16 -1.78
N MET A 10 -6.89 2.22 -1.13
CA MET A 10 -5.64 2.51 -0.43
C MET A 10 -4.47 2.69 -1.42
N GLY A 11 -3.46 3.48 -1.06
CA GLY A 11 -2.29 3.71 -1.93
C GLY A 11 -1.40 2.47 -2.12
N ARG A 12 -1.43 1.52 -1.18
CA ARG A 12 -0.76 0.22 -1.25
C ARG A 12 -1.36 -0.73 -0.22
N ILE A 13 -1.27 -2.03 -0.47
CA ILE A 13 -1.50 -3.06 0.54
C ILE A 13 -0.21 -3.84 0.81
N SER A 14 0.05 -4.14 2.08
CA SER A 14 1.13 -5.03 2.47
C SER A 14 0.61 -6.19 3.31
N ALA A 15 1.19 -7.37 3.11
CA ALA A 15 0.96 -8.54 3.94
C ALA A 15 2.27 -9.16 4.36
N ARG A 16 2.36 -9.54 5.63
CA ARG A 16 3.48 -10.34 6.13
C ARG A 16 3.08 -11.81 6.04
N THR A 17 3.59 -12.49 5.03
CA THR A 17 3.34 -13.94 4.83
C THR A 17 4.48 -14.76 5.42
N SER A 18 4.25 -16.07 5.59
CA SER A 18 5.30 -17.03 5.97
C SER A 18 6.43 -17.12 4.94
N ALA A 19 6.17 -16.74 3.68
CA ALA A 19 7.16 -16.70 2.60
C ALA A 19 7.91 -15.34 2.53
N GLY A 20 7.55 -14.38 3.37
CA GLY A 20 8.15 -13.04 3.41
C GLY A 20 7.12 -11.91 3.31
N PRO A 21 7.56 -10.65 3.49
CA PRO A 21 6.71 -9.49 3.26
C PRO A 21 6.37 -9.36 1.77
N VAL A 22 5.10 -9.09 1.47
CA VAL A 22 4.61 -8.74 0.14
C VAL A 22 4.02 -7.34 0.21
N VAL A 23 4.37 -6.50 -0.75
CA VAL A 23 3.84 -5.14 -0.89
C VAL A 23 3.31 -4.98 -2.30
N LEU A 24 2.05 -4.58 -2.42
CA LEU A 24 1.37 -4.30 -3.68
C LEU A 24 1.02 -2.81 -3.74
N PRO A 25 1.75 -2.01 -4.54
CA PRO A 25 1.35 -0.64 -4.84
C PRO A 25 0.03 -0.61 -5.61
N LYS A 26 -0.74 0.46 -5.45
CA LYS A 26 -1.92 0.68 -6.29
C LYS A 26 -1.51 0.88 -7.75
N GLY A 27 -2.18 0.17 -8.66
CA GLY A 27 -1.98 0.30 -10.10
C GLY A 27 -0.73 -0.41 -10.64
N GLU A 28 0.05 -1.08 -9.79
CA GLU A 28 1.27 -1.78 -10.20
C GLU A 28 1.09 -3.31 -10.17
N GLU A 29 1.52 -3.98 -11.23
CA GLU A 29 1.59 -5.43 -11.29
C GLU A 29 2.87 -5.92 -10.59
N VAL A 30 2.71 -6.55 -9.44
CA VAL A 30 3.83 -7.15 -8.71
C VAL A 30 3.85 -8.65 -8.95
N GLU A 31 4.97 -9.14 -9.48
CA GLU A 31 5.21 -10.58 -9.60
C GLU A 31 5.56 -11.15 -8.22
N VAL A 32 4.79 -12.15 -7.79
CA VAL A 32 5.03 -12.86 -6.53
C VAL A 32 5.41 -14.31 -6.82
N THR A 33 6.18 -14.90 -5.91
CA THR A 33 6.53 -16.32 -5.99
C THR A 33 5.33 -17.21 -5.70
N ASP A 34 5.36 -18.47 -6.16
CA ASP A 34 4.27 -19.42 -5.89
C ASP A 34 4.05 -19.62 -4.38
N LYS A 35 5.14 -19.65 -3.58
CA LYS A 35 5.06 -19.71 -2.10
C LYS A 35 4.34 -18.52 -1.48
N GLN A 36 4.56 -17.31 -2.01
CA GLN A 36 3.84 -16.11 -1.56
C GLN A 36 2.39 -16.17 -2.01
N HIS A 37 2.10 -16.60 -3.24
CA HIS A 37 0.74 -16.78 -3.73
C HIS A 37 -0.05 -17.75 -2.86
N GLU A 38 0.49 -18.93 -2.51
CA GLU A 38 -0.16 -19.89 -1.61
C GLU A 38 -0.49 -19.27 -0.24
N ALA A 39 0.41 -18.44 0.30
CA ALA A 39 0.17 -17.76 1.57
C ALA A 39 -0.85 -16.61 1.46
N LEU A 40 -0.94 -15.94 0.31
CA LEU A 40 -1.89 -14.84 0.06
C LEU A 40 -3.30 -15.35 -0.23
N VAL A 41 -3.45 -16.48 -0.92
CA VAL A 41 -4.77 -17.10 -1.20
C VAL A 41 -5.51 -17.47 0.09
N GLY A 42 -4.78 -17.85 1.15
CA GLY A 42 -5.34 -18.10 2.47
C GLY A 42 -5.56 -16.83 3.33
N HIS A 43 -5.14 -15.66 2.86
CA HIS A 43 -5.15 -14.44 3.65
C HIS A 43 -6.49 -13.71 3.53
N ALA A 44 -7.19 -13.54 4.66
CA ALA A 44 -8.55 -12.99 4.70
C ALA A 44 -8.70 -11.65 3.96
N VAL A 45 -7.74 -10.73 4.12
CA VAL A 45 -7.75 -9.43 3.44
C VAL A 45 -7.63 -9.58 1.92
N PHE A 46 -6.73 -10.43 1.43
CA PHE A 46 -6.49 -10.59 -0.02
C PHE A 46 -7.68 -11.29 -0.69
N LYS A 47 -8.29 -12.25 0.01
CA LYS A 47 -9.53 -12.87 -0.42
C LYS A 47 -10.67 -11.86 -0.54
N ALA A 48 -10.85 -11.01 0.46
CA ALA A 48 -11.87 -9.95 0.41
C ALA A 48 -11.63 -8.96 -0.74
N LEU A 49 -10.37 -8.64 -1.05
CA LEU A 49 -10.03 -7.77 -2.18
C LEU A 49 -10.23 -8.45 -3.54
N GLU A 50 -9.95 -9.75 -3.66
CA GLU A 50 -10.27 -10.52 -4.87
C GLU A 50 -11.80 -10.56 -5.08
N ASP A 51 -12.57 -10.83 -4.02
CA ASP A 51 -14.04 -10.85 -4.05
C ASP A 51 -14.62 -9.46 -4.40
N SER A 52 -13.99 -8.38 -3.95
CA SER A 52 -14.41 -6.99 -4.24
C SER A 52 -13.93 -6.46 -5.59
N SER A 53 -13.19 -7.27 -6.38
CA SER A 53 -12.53 -6.85 -7.62
C SER A 53 -11.47 -5.75 -7.47
N ASP A 54 -11.05 -5.45 -6.24
CA ASP A 54 -9.97 -4.52 -5.92
C ASP A 54 -8.57 -5.15 -6.07
N LEU A 55 -8.50 -6.47 -6.26
CA LEU A 55 -7.27 -7.21 -6.47
C LEU A 55 -7.42 -8.13 -7.67
N VAL A 56 -6.55 -7.96 -8.67
CA VAL A 56 -6.52 -8.77 -9.89
C VAL A 56 -5.28 -9.66 -9.86
N ILE A 57 -5.49 -10.97 -9.98
CA ILE A 57 -4.41 -11.96 -10.02
C ILE A 57 -4.26 -12.51 -11.44
N THR A 58 -3.14 -12.23 -12.10
CA THR A 58 -2.80 -12.69 -13.45
C THR A 58 -1.64 -13.70 -13.41
N GLY A 59 -1.37 -14.41 -14.51
CA GLY A 59 -0.22 -15.34 -14.58
C GLY A 59 -0.36 -16.67 -13.84
N VAL A 60 -1.45 -16.87 -13.09
CA VAL A 60 -1.94 -18.20 -12.71
C VAL A 60 -2.68 -18.79 -13.92
N LYS A 61 -2.47 -20.08 -14.25
CA LYS A 61 -3.30 -20.79 -15.23
C LYS A 61 -4.73 -20.93 -14.67
N LYS A 62 -5.50 -19.84 -14.66
CA LYS A 62 -6.93 -19.87 -14.35
C LYS A 62 -7.65 -20.44 -15.58
N ALA A 63 -8.24 -21.62 -15.42
CA ALA A 63 -9.33 -22.06 -16.29
C ALA A 63 -10.42 -20.97 -16.29
N LYS A 64 -10.96 -20.66 -17.47
CA LYS A 64 -11.95 -19.59 -17.73
C LYS A 64 -13.00 -19.39 -16.63
N ALA A 65 -13.06 -18.17 -16.10
CA ALA A 65 -14.29 -17.40 -15.87
C ALA A 65 -13.86 -15.92 -15.74
N SER A 66 -14.16 -15.06 -16.73
CA SER A 66 -15.35 -14.18 -16.78
C SER A 66 -15.36 -13.20 -15.60
N GLY A 67 -15.30 -11.87 -15.72
CA GLY A 67 -15.35 -10.93 -16.82
C GLY A 67 -15.84 -9.57 -16.27
N LYS A 68 -15.33 -8.48 -16.84
CA LYS A 68 -15.95 -7.14 -16.95
C LYS A 68 -15.94 -6.22 -15.70
N GLY A 69 -15.10 -5.18 -15.78
CA GLY A 69 -15.22 -3.99 -14.92
C GLY A 69 -14.07 -3.00 -15.01
N ALA A 70 -13.73 -2.49 -16.20
CA ALA A 70 -12.89 -1.30 -16.34
C ALA A 70 -13.72 -0.06 -15.95
N GLY A 71 -13.37 0.57 -14.82
CA GLY A 71 -13.99 1.80 -14.33
C GLY A 71 -12.95 2.90 -14.19
N LYS A 72 -12.88 3.73 -15.22
CA LYS A 72 -12.04 4.92 -15.38
C LYS A 72 -12.34 5.98 -14.30
N GLY A 73 -11.31 6.54 -13.68
CA GLY A 73 -11.37 7.73 -12.84
C GLY A 73 -10.05 8.49 -12.91
N GLU A 74 -9.97 9.42 -13.87
CA GLU A 74 -8.96 10.48 -13.94
C GLU A 74 -8.96 11.29 -12.64
N THR A 75 -7.80 11.47 -12.01
CA THR A 75 -7.45 12.76 -11.44
C THR A 75 -5.95 12.94 -11.57
N ASP A 76 -5.63 14.04 -12.23
CA ASP A 76 -4.35 14.55 -12.67
C ASP A 76 -3.25 14.58 -11.61
N ALA A 77 -2.03 14.58 -12.16
CA ALA A 77 -0.77 14.82 -11.48
C ALA A 77 -0.81 16.04 -10.56
N ASP A 78 -0.24 15.88 -9.37
CA ASP A 78 0.65 16.91 -8.85
C ASP A 78 1.83 16.26 -8.13
N ALA A 79 3.01 16.54 -8.66
CA ALA A 79 4.26 16.23 -8.03
C ALA A 79 4.36 17.04 -6.74
N SER A 80 4.58 16.39 -5.60
CA SER A 80 5.16 17.05 -4.43
C SER A 80 5.92 16.03 -3.59
N ASP A 81 7.18 15.85 -3.97
CA ASP A 81 8.28 15.78 -3.03
C ASP A 81 8.11 16.92 -2.01
N GLN A 82 7.74 16.60 -0.76
CA GLN A 82 7.99 17.41 0.43
C GLN A 82 7.97 16.50 1.68
N ASN A 83 9.14 15.94 2.02
CA ASN A 83 9.44 15.64 3.43
C ASN A 83 10.14 16.86 4.04
N THR A 84 9.37 17.91 4.30
CA THR A 84 9.74 19.01 5.19
C THR A 84 8.48 19.56 5.86
N THR A 85 8.18 19.08 7.06
CA THR A 85 7.35 19.84 8.01
C THR A 85 8.28 20.36 9.09
N GLY A 86 8.74 21.60 8.88
CA GLY A 86 9.16 22.49 9.96
C GLY A 86 7.95 23.01 10.72
N GLY A 87 8.21 23.64 11.86
CA GLY A 87 7.17 24.23 12.71
C GLY A 87 7.75 24.78 13.99
N ASP A 88 8.51 25.86 13.85
CA ASP A 88 9.09 26.72 14.88
C ASP A 88 8.12 27.11 16.01
N THR A 89 8.63 27.23 17.23
CA THR A 89 8.20 28.29 18.15
C THR A 89 9.39 28.73 18.99
N ALA A 90 9.91 29.89 18.64
CA ALA A 90 10.72 30.71 19.53
C ALA A 90 9.91 31.03 20.78
N SER A 91 10.51 30.84 21.95
CA SER A 91 10.08 31.49 23.18
C SER A 91 11.32 31.99 23.90
N ASP A 92 11.55 33.27 23.61
CA ASP A 92 12.13 34.32 24.43
C ASP A 92 12.36 34.00 25.92
N GLN A 93 13.55 34.38 26.38
CA GLN A 93 13.86 35.09 27.62
C GLN A 93 13.21 34.63 28.94
N ASN A 94 14.07 34.17 29.86
CA ASN A 94 14.08 34.78 31.20
C ASN A 94 15.45 34.63 31.88
N THR A 95 16.20 35.73 31.88
CA THR A 95 17.21 36.06 32.89
C THR A 95 16.49 36.50 34.16
N SER A 96 16.70 35.83 35.30
CA SER A 96 16.79 36.46 36.64
C SER A 96 16.78 35.43 37.77
N GLY A 97 17.69 35.62 38.73
CA GLY A 97 17.60 35.08 40.10
C GLY A 97 18.28 33.72 40.24
N ASP A 98 19.15 33.45 41.21
CA ASP A 98 19.25 34.07 42.53
C ASP A 98 20.62 33.72 43.11
N ALA A 99 21.21 34.71 43.78
CA ALA A 99 22.30 34.49 44.70
C ALA A 99 21.73 33.81 45.96
N ASP A 100 22.40 32.81 46.53
CA ASP A 100 22.78 32.86 47.94
C ASP A 100 23.60 31.63 48.38
N LYS A 101 24.70 31.97 49.06
CA LYS A 101 25.39 31.24 50.14
C LYS A 101 26.20 29.98 49.85
#